data_AF-A0A3C1UEX0-F1
#
_entry.id   AF-A0A3C1UEX0-F1
#
_cell.length_a   1.000
_cell.length_b   1.000
_cell.length_c   1.000
_cell.angle_alpha   90.00
_cell.angle_beta   90.00
_cell.angle_gamma   90.00
#
_symmetry.space_group_name_H-M   'P 1'
#
loop_
_entity.id
_entity.type
_entity.pdbx_description
1 polymer ?
#
loop_
_entity_poly.entity_id
_entity_poly.type
_entity_poly.pdbx_seq_one_letter_code
_entity_poly.pdbx_strand_id
1 'polypeptide(L)'
;MIDFKRIAKESKLYNFHSHSPYCDGHAPIEDFIKEAIKMGFTHYGVSPHSPIPFFSPCNMAKEKVGDYLAEMNRLKAQYGQQIRIFTSMEIDYLDDWGPSIPYFQDMPL
;
A
#
# COMPACT_ATOMS: atom_id res chain seq x y z
N MET A 1 14.23 -9.52 -1.37
CA MET A 1 14.02 -8.08 -1.62
C MET A 1 13.29 -7.92 -2.94
N ILE A 2 12.33 -6.99 -3.04
CA ILE A 2 11.57 -6.74 -4.27
C ILE A 2 12.46 -6.01 -5.28
N ASP A 3 12.53 -6.50 -6.53
CA ASP A 3 13.29 -5.86 -7.60
C ASP A 3 12.39 -5.02 -8.51
N PHE A 4 12.08 -3.79 -8.07
CA PHE A 4 11.23 -2.87 -8.81
C PHE A 4 11.81 -2.47 -10.17
N LYS A 5 13.14 -2.41 -10.31
CA LYS A 5 13.79 -2.07 -11.59
C LYS A 5 13.54 -3.15 -12.63
N ARG A 6 13.65 -4.41 -12.23
CA ARG A 6 13.33 -5.54 -13.11
C ARG A 6 11.85 -5.56 -13.48
N ILE A 7 10.94 -5.41 -12.52
CA ILE A 7 9.49 -5.38 -12.80
C ILE A 7 9.16 -4.28 -13.82
N ALA A 8 9.67 -3.06 -13.62
CA ALA A 8 9.41 -1.93 -14.51
C ALA A 8 10.02 -2.10 -15.91
N LYS A 9 11.04 -2.96 -16.05
CA LYS A 9 11.65 -3.34 -17.32
C LYS A 9 10.84 -4.42 -18.03
N GLU A 10 10.32 -5.40 -17.29
CA GLU A 10 9.63 -6.59 -17.83
C GLU A 10 8.15 -6.33 -18.14
N SER A 11 7.51 -5.37 -17.48
CA SER A 11 6.08 -5.08 -17.63
C SER A 11 5.80 -3.59 -17.62
N LYS A 12 4.73 -3.17 -18.31
CA LYS A 12 4.11 -1.84 -18.19
C LYS A 12 2.78 -1.88 -17.43
N LEU A 13 2.28 -3.07 -17.13
CA LEU A 13 1.04 -3.28 -16.40
C LEU A 13 1.39 -3.54 -14.93
N TYR A 14 1.86 -2.47 -14.28
CA TYR A 14 2.12 -2.40 -12.85
C TYR A 14 1.66 -1.06 -12.30
N ASN A 15 1.26 -1.04 -11.03
CA ASN A 15 1.15 0.18 -10.24
C ASN A 15 1.77 -0.08 -8.87
N PHE A 16 2.63 0.80 -8.37
CA PHE A 16 3.23 0.68 -7.04
C PHE A 16 2.73 1.73 -6.05
N HIS A 17 1.88 2.65 -6.50
CA HIS A 17 1.40 3.77 -5.71
C HIS A 17 -0.11 3.93 -5.90
N SER A 18 -0.88 3.63 -4.86
CA SER A 18 -2.34 3.79 -4.86
C SER A 18 -2.86 4.04 -3.44
N HIS A 19 -3.98 4.75 -3.34
CA HIS A 19 -4.60 5.13 -2.07
C HIS A 19 -5.65 4.11 -1.64
N SER A 20 -6.20 4.29 -0.43
CA SER A 20 -7.19 3.37 0.13
C SER A 20 -8.21 4.11 1.00
N PRO A 21 -9.32 3.46 1.42
CA PRO A 21 -10.28 4.01 2.38
C PRO A 21 -9.71 4.35 3.75
N TYR A 22 -8.47 3.95 4.03
CA TYR A 22 -7.79 4.26 5.28
C TYR A 22 -7.14 5.64 5.27
N CYS A 23 -7.04 6.31 4.11
CA CYS A 23 -6.53 7.68 3.96
C CYS A 23 -7.58 8.55 3.25
N ASP A 24 -7.16 9.44 2.37
CA ASP A 24 -8.01 10.24 1.48
C ASP A 24 -8.60 9.48 0.26
N GLY A 25 -8.29 8.19 0.13
CA GLY A 25 -8.95 7.32 -0.83
C GLY A 25 -10.36 6.96 -0.38
N HIS A 26 -11.28 6.74 -1.33
CA HIS A 26 -12.70 6.53 -0.99
C HIS A 26 -13.25 5.15 -1.36
N ALA A 27 -12.68 4.49 -2.38
CA ALA A 27 -13.17 3.21 -2.87
C ALA A 27 -12.40 2.02 -2.25
N PRO A 28 -13.07 0.86 -2.04
CA PRO A 28 -12.43 -0.32 -1.48
C PRO A 28 -11.18 -0.76 -2.25
N ILE A 29 -10.14 -1.17 -1.52
CA ILE A 29 -8.88 -1.66 -2.11
C ILE A 29 -9.16 -2.84 -3.05
N GLU A 30 -10.08 -3.72 -2.66
CA GLU A 30 -10.43 -4.92 -3.44
C GLU A 30 -10.98 -4.60 -4.83
N ASP A 31 -11.72 -3.50 -4.99
CA ASP A 31 -12.31 -3.12 -6.28
C ASP A 31 -11.22 -2.75 -7.28
N PHE A 32 -10.19 -2.03 -6.84
CA PHE A 32 -9.02 -1.73 -7.66
C PHE A 32 -8.21 -2.99 -8.00
N ILE A 33 -8.04 -3.91 -7.04
CA ILE A 33 -7.34 -5.18 -7.29
C ILE A 33 -8.08 -6.00 -8.35
N LYS A 34 -9.41 -6.11 -8.25
CA LYS A 34 -10.24 -6.82 -9.24
C LYS A 34 -10.12 -6.20 -10.62
N GLU A 35 -10.19 -4.87 -10.73
CA GLU A 35 -10.06 -4.20 -12.02
C GLU A 35 -8.62 -4.33 -12.56
N ALA A 36 -7.60 -4.24 -11.71
CA ALA A 36 -6.21 -4.45 -12.10
C ALA A 36 -6.00 -5.86 -12.69
N ILE A 37 -6.52 -6.91 -12.03
CA ILE A 37 -6.49 -8.29 -12.55
C ILE A 37 -7.17 -8.36 -13.92
N LYS A 38 -8.36 -7.79 -14.05
CA LYS A 38 -9.13 -7.78 -15.30
C LYS A 38 -8.41 -7.05 -16.44
N MET A 39 -7.66 -6.00 -16.12
CA MET A 39 -6.82 -5.25 -17.07
C MET A 39 -5.47 -5.92 -17.35
N GLY A 40 -5.17 -7.07 -16.75
CA GLY A 40 -3.92 -7.81 -16.95
C GLY A 40 -2.73 -7.23 -16.19
N PHE A 41 -2.96 -6.45 -15.13
CA PHE A 41 -1.88 -6.02 -14.25
C PHE A 41 -1.24 -7.21 -13.55
N THR A 42 0.08 -7.16 -13.49
CA THR A 42 0.91 -8.20 -12.88
C THR A 42 1.29 -7.85 -11.44
N HIS A 43 1.29 -6.56 -11.12
CA HIS A 43 1.83 -6.00 -9.90
C HIS A 43 0.99 -4.79 -9.46
N TYR A 44 0.52 -4.80 -8.21
CA TYR A 44 -0.30 -3.72 -7.66
C TYR A 44 0.11 -3.41 -6.22
N GLY A 45 0.51 -2.16 -5.95
CA GLY A 45 0.91 -1.66 -4.65
C GLY A 45 -0.13 -0.71 -4.07
N VAL A 46 -0.42 -0.88 -2.80
CA VAL A 46 -1.33 -0.04 -2.02
C VAL A 46 -0.49 0.69 -0.98
N SER A 47 -0.47 2.01 -1.06
CA SER A 47 0.44 2.92 -0.35
C SER A 47 -0.31 4.12 0.21
N PRO A 48 -1.28 3.94 1.13
CA PRO A 48 -1.99 5.07 1.73
C PRO A 48 -1.01 6.00 2.45
N HIS A 49 -1.40 7.26 2.60
CA HIS A 49 -0.71 8.21 3.47
C HIS A 49 -0.52 7.62 4.87
N SER A 50 0.73 7.54 5.32
CA SER A 50 1.10 6.96 6.61
C SER A 50 0.53 7.78 7.79
N PRO A 51 0.43 7.20 9.00
CA PRO A 51 0.14 7.99 10.19
C PRO A 51 1.24 9.02 10.46
N ILE A 52 0.84 10.23 10.82
CA ILE A 52 1.72 11.33 11.23
C ILE A 52 1.42 11.73 12.68
N PRO A 53 2.31 12.46 13.40
CA PRO A 53 2.20 12.66 14.85
C PRO A 53 1.17 13.74 15.23
N PHE A 54 0.30 14.14 14.30
CA PHE A 54 -0.78 15.10 14.50
C PHE A 54 -1.97 14.74 13.61
N PHE A 55 -3.13 15.35 13.86
CA PHE A 55 -4.31 15.11 13.04
C PHE A 55 -4.12 15.67 11.63
N SER A 56 -4.45 14.85 10.63
CA SER A 56 -4.57 15.26 9.23
C SER A 56 -5.80 14.60 8.63
N PRO A 57 -6.58 15.32 7.80
CA PRO A 57 -7.73 14.76 7.10
C PRO A 57 -7.33 13.79 5.98
N CYS A 58 -6.06 13.79 5.55
CA CYS A 58 -5.60 12.97 4.43
C CYS A 58 -4.86 11.71 4.87
N ASN A 59 -4.29 11.70 6.08
CA ASN A 59 -3.44 10.61 6.56
C ASN A 59 -4.24 9.52 7.27
N MET A 60 -3.77 8.29 7.16
CA MET A 60 -4.33 7.19 7.92
C MET A 60 -4.15 7.40 9.42
N ALA A 61 -5.24 7.23 10.18
CA ALA A 61 -5.17 7.23 11.64
C ALA A 61 -4.34 6.05 12.16
N LYS A 62 -3.54 6.26 13.20
CA LYS A 62 -2.64 5.24 13.75
C LYS A 62 -3.39 3.97 14.17
N GLU A 63 -4.59 4.12 14.70
CA GLU A 63 -5.47 3.04 15.17
C GLU A 63 -5.99 2.18 14.00
N LYS A 64 -5.94 2.70 12.77
CA LYS A 64 -6.40 2.02 11.54
C LYS A 64 -5.31 1.23 10.83
N VAL A 65 -4.05 1.33 11.25
CA VAL A 65 -2.94 0.57 10.68
C VAL A 65 -3.17 -0.94 10.77
N GLY A 66 -3.67 -1.42 11.91
CA GLY A 66 -3.97 -2.84 12.11
C GLY A 66 -5.03 -3.35 11.11
N ASP A 67 -6.10 -2.58 10.95
CA ASP A 67 -7.18 -2.87 10.00
C ASP A 67 -6.64 -2.92 8.55
N TYR A 68 -5.82 -1.94 8.16
CA TYR A 68 -5.19 -1.89 6.84
C TYR A 68 -4.29 -3.10 6.58
N LEU A 69 -3.41 -3.46 7.51
CA LEU A 69 -2.50 -4.59 7.35
C LEU A 69 -3.26 -5.92 7.28
N ALA A 70 -4.32 -6.08 8.09
CA ALA A 70 -5.17 -7.27 8.04
C ALA A 70 -5.88 -7.41 6.69
N GLU A 71 -6.43 -6.31 6.17
CA GLU A 71 -7.09 -6.28 4.87
C GLU A 71 -6.12 -6.62 3.74
N MET A 72 -4.92 -6.04 3.76
CA MET A 72 -3.88 -6.37 2.77
C MET A 72 -3.46 -7.84 2.82
N ASN A 73 -3.34 -8.44 4.00
CA ASN A 73 -3.04 -9.86 4.14
C ASN A 73 -4.17 -10.75 3.59
N ARG A 74 -5.43 -10.39 3.87
CA ARG A 74 -6.60 -11.08 3.30
C ARG A 74 -6.58 -11.03 1.78
N LEU A 75 -6.35 -9.84 1.20
CA LEU A 75 -6.33 -9.64 -0.25
C LEU A 75 -5.17 -10.37 -0.93
N LYS A 76 -3.97 -10.36 -0.31
CA LYS A 76 -2.83 -11.17 -0.76
C LYS A 76 -3.15 -12.67 -0.78
N ALA A 77 -3.81 -13.18 0.25
CA ALA A 77 -4.21 -14.59 0.32
C ALA A 77 -5.26 -14.94 -0.76
N GLN A 78 -6.22 -14.04 -0.99
CA GLN A 78 -7.32 -14.26 -1.93
C GLN A 78 -6.91 -14.13 -3.40
N TYR A 79 -6.04 -13.18 -3.73
CA TYR A 79 -5.72 -12.79 -5.11
C TYR A 79 -4.27 -13.04 -5.52
N GLY A 80 -3.41 -13.51 -4.61
CA GLY A 80 -1.96 -13.64 -4.84
C GLY A 80 -1.53 -14.62 -5.92
N GLN A 81 -2.44 -15.51 -6.36
CA GLN A 81 -2.21 -16.39 -7.52
C GLN A 81 -2.46 -15.68 -8.86
N GLN A 82 -3.17 -14.55 -8.85
CA GLN A 82 -3.58 -13.81 -10.05
C GLN A 82 -2.75 -12.55 -10.26
N ILE A 83 -2.41 -11.85 -9.17
CA ILE A 83 -1.66 -10.59 -9.19
C ILE A 83 -0.73 -10.49 -7.98
N ARG A 84 0.45 -9.89 -8.16
CA ARG A 84 1.35 -9.62 -7.04
C ARG A 84 0.92 -8.34 -6.31
N ILE A 85 0.48 -8.48 -5.06
CA ILE A 85 0.02 -7.36 -4.23
C ILE A 85 1.12 -6.93 -3.26
N PHE A 86 1.41 -5.63 -3.20
CA PHE A 86 2.37 -5.02 -2.28
C PHE A 86 1.66 -4.20 -1.20
N THR A 87 2.09 -4.39 0.04
CA THR A 87 1.65 -3.59 1.20
C THR A 87 2.72 -2.53 1.43
N SER A 88 2.34 -1.27 1.59
CA SER A 88 3.28 -0.18 1.77
C SER A 88 2.55 1.03 2.37
N MET A 89 3.27 2.09 2.66
CA MET A 89 2.67 3.38 2.99
C MET A 89 3.44 4.48 2.24
N GLU A 90 2.76 5.54 1.85
CA GLU A 90 3.41 6.79 1.53
C GLU A 90 3.81 7.46 2.85
N ILE A 91 5.08 7.29 3.24
CA ILE A 91 5.59 7.76 4.52
C ILE A 91 6.10 9.20 4.36
N ASP A 92 5.44 10.12 5.06
CA ASP A 92 5.87 11.52 5.15
C ASP A 92 7.25 11.65 5.77
N TYR A 93 8.04 12.61 5.29
CA TYR A 93 9.30 13.01 5.91
C TYR A 93 9.10 14.35 6.63
N LEU A 94 9.00 14.29 7.96
CA LEU A 94 8.69 15.41 8.86
C LEU A 94 9.75 15.48 9.96
N ASP A 95 10.91 16.09 9.70
CA ASP A 95 12.03 16.21 10.65
C ASP A 95 12.32 14.92 11.46
N ASP A 96 11.75 14.78 12.66
CA ASP A 96 11.90 13.62 13.56
C ASP A 96 10.91 12.45 13.29
N TRP A 97 10.01 12.59 12.33
CA TRP A 97 9.01 11.59 11.94
C TRP A 97 9.15 11.24 10.46
N GLY A 98 9.59 10.03 10.17
CA GLY A 98 9.77 9.58 8.79
C GLY A 98 10.22 8.13 8.70
N PRO A 99 10.58 7.65 7.49
CA PRO A 99 10.76 6.22 7.24
C PRO A 99 11.87 5.55 8.05
N SER A 100 12.81 6.33 8.60
CA SER A 100 13.93 5.82 9.40
C SER A 100 13.58 5.50 10.86
N ILE A 101 12.42 5.91 11.37
CA ILE A 101 12.06 5.70 12.77
C ILE A 101 11.65 4.24 13.04
N PRO A 102 11.83 3.71 14.26
CA PRO A 102 11.48 2.33 14.61
C PRO A 102 10.02 1.98 14.27
N TYR A 103 9.10 2.92 14.46
CA TYR A 103 7.68 2.72 14.18
C TYR A 103 7.43 2.20 12.76
N PHE A 104 8.12 2.71 11.74
CA PHE A 104 7.97 2.23 10.36
C PHE A 104 8.93 1.09 10.00
N GLN A 105 10.15 1.07 10.57
CA GLN A 105 11.13 0.02 10.31
C GLN A 105 10.68 -1.36 10.83
N ASP A 106 9.88 -1.40 11.90
CA ASP A 106 9.38 -2.64 12.50
C ASP A 106 8.06 -3.13 11.86
N MET A 107 7.49 -2.37 10.92
CA MET A 107 6.26 -2.77 10.23
C MET A 107 6.53 -3.82 9.13
N PRO A 108 5.56 -4.71 8.86
CA PRO A 108 5.66 -5.69 7.78
C PRO A 108 5.30 -5.07 6.41
N LEU A 109 5.99 -4.00 6.01
CA LEU A 109 5.86 -3.33 4.71
C LEU A 109 6.79 -3.98 3.67
#